data_AF-A0AAV2H225-F1
#
_entry.id   AF-A0AAV2H225-F1
#
_cell.length_a   1.000
_cell.length_b   1.000
_cell.length_c   1.000
_cell.angle_alpha   90.00
_cell.angle_beta   90.00
_cell.angle_gamma   90.00
#
_symmetry.space_group_name_H-M   'P 1'
#
loop_
_entity.id
_entity.type
_entity.pdbx_description
1 polymer ?
#
loop_
_entity_poly.entity_id
_entity_poly.type
_entity_poly.pdbx_seq_one_letter_code
_entity_poly.pdbx_strand_id
1 'polypeptide(L)'
;MPQDIVIIREIYEHEYSTEEFEVELDRALETKAQTIIVEPARLGDDTARWIACGNCLHKTAVLSGFGCLVSGLVWPNRGIIFLPMGFVSVVCAGVYAVSWQFDPCCKYQVEYDLMKVPKLPVHTLTTTTPVVLVRKDDSRRKVLQNILAIGAGSFCFYKIYKWYL
;
A
#
# COMPACT_ATOMS: atom_id res chain seq x y z
N MET A 1 0.26 -18.98 -16.86
CA MET A 1 0.81 -17.90 -17.69
C MET A 1 2.30 -17.81 -17.36
N PRO A 2 3.19 -17.60 -18.33
CA PRO A 2 4.58 -17.31 -17.99
C PRO A 2 4.58 -16.15 -16.99
N GLN A 3 5.36 -16.29 -15.92
CA GLN A 3 5.52 -15.19 -14.96
C GLN A 3 6.31 -14.12 -15.69
N ASP A 4 5.64 -13.03 -16.09
CA ASP A 4 6.30 -11.88 -16.69
C ASP A 4 7.13 -11.21 -15.58
N ILE A 5 8.42 -11.57 -15.57
CA ILE A 5 9.45 -11.01 -14.70
C ILE A 5 10.12 -9.88 -15.48
N VAL A 6 10.05 -8.67 -14.94
CA VAL A 6 10.77 -7.51 -15.48
C VAL A 6 11.91 -7.18 -14.54
N ILE A 7 13.10 -6.93 -15.08
CA ILE A 7 14.30 -6.57 -14.30
C ILE A 7 14.74 -5.18 -14.75
N ILE A 8 14.73 -4.24 -13.82
CA ILE A 8 15.26 -2.90 -14.00
C ILE A 8 16.71 -2.94 -13.54
N ARG A 9 17.63 -2.83 -14.50
CA ARG A 9 19.06 -3.00 -14.26
C ARG A 9 19.73 -1.69 -13.94
N GLU A 10 20.68 -1.73 -13.01
CA GLU A 10 21.57 -0.60 -12.76
C GLU A 10 22.70 -0.63 -13.81
N ILE A 11 22.67 0.30 -14.78
CA ILE A 11 23.70 0.40 -15.83
C ILE A 11 24.57 1.62 -15.50
N TYR A 12 25.85 1.39 -15.23
CA TYR A 12 26.82 2.43 -14.85
C TYR A 12 27.49 3.15 -16.05
N GLU A 13 26.83 3.21 -17.21
CA GLU A 13 27.36 3.95 -18.36
C GLU A 13 27.05 5.45 -18.22
N HIS A 14 28.05 6.29 -18.50
CA HIS A 14 28.21 7.67 -18.03
C HIS A 14 27.12 8.72 -18.43
N GLU A 15 25.98 8.32 -18.99
CA GLU A 15 24.91 9.21 -19.47
C GLU A 15 23.48 8.80 -19.10
N TYR A 16 23.24 7.63 -18.49
CA TYR A 16 21.86 7.26 -18.11
C TYR A 16 21.40 8.04 -16.88
N SER A 17 20.27 8.74 -17.02
CA SER A 17 19.70 9.54 -15.94
C SER A 17 18.82 8.70 -15.01
N THR A 18 18.70 9.10 -13.73
CA THR A 18 17.77 8.46 -12.77
C THR A 18 16.33 8.38 -13.31
N GLU A 19 15.95 9.35 -14.14
CA GLU A 19 14.64 9.44 -14.78
C GLU A 19 14.36 8.26 -15.72
N GLU A 20 15.37 7.69 -16.39
CA GLU A 20 15.16 6.56 -17.29
C GLU A 20 14.82 5.27 -16.54
N PHE A 21 15.39 5.06 -15.36
CA PHE A 21 15.02 3.94 -14.49
C PHE A 21 13.60 4.10 -13.94
N GLU A 22 13.18 5.34 -13.64
CA GLU A 22 11.81 5.66 -13.22
C GLU A 22 10.81 5.39 -14.35
N VAL A 23 11.11 5.81 -15.59
CA VAL A 23 10.26 5.56 -16.76
C VAL A 23 10.12 4.06 -17.04
N GLU A 24 11.20 3.29 -16.93
CA GLU A 24 11.14 1.83 -17.10
C GLU A 24 10.30 1.17 -16.00
N LEU A 25 10.40 1.65 -14.76
CA LEU A 25 9.58 1.18 -13.65
C LEU A 25 8.10 1.48 -13.89
N ASP A 26 7.76 2.71 -14.27
CA ASP A 26 6.39 3.12 -14.57
C ASP A 26 5.81 2.26 -15.70
N ARG A 27 6.59 2.03 -16.76
CA ARG A 27 6.19 1.13 -17.86
C ARG A 27 5.94 -0.31 -17.36
N ALA A 28 6.79 -0.84 -16.48
CA ALA A 28 6.60 -2.16 -15.89
C ALA A 28 5.33 -2.24 -15.01
N LEU A 29 5.04 -1.17 -14.27
CA LEU A 29 3.82 -1.05 -13.46
C LEU A 29 2.56 -1.00 -14.34
N GLU A 30 2.58 -0.21 -15.42
CA GLU A 30 1.49 -0.04 -16.38
C GLU A 30 1.19 -1.31 -17.18
N THR A 31 2.24 -2.03 -17.61
CA THR A 31 2.12 -3.33 -18.29
C THR A 31 1.67 -4.46 -17.38
N LYS A 32 1.53 -4.18 -16.08
CA LYS A 32 1.00 -5.11 -15.07
C LYS A 32 1.85 -6.36 -14.90
N ALA A 33 3.18 -6.23 -15.02
CA ALA A 33 4.12 -7.32 -14.79
C ALA A 33 3.85 -8.03 -13.45
N GLN A 34 4.01 -9.34 -13.41
CA GLN A 34 3.68 -10.11 -12.21
C GLN A 34 4.74 -9.94 -11.13
N THR A 35 6.01 -9.83 -11.55
CA THR A 35 7.16 -9.62 -10.67
C THR A 35 8.06 -8.58 -11.31
N ILE A 36 8.42 -7.54 -10.55
CA ILE A 36 9.38 -6.51 -10.97
C ILE A 36 10.56 -6.57 -10.01
N ILE A 37 11.77 -6.66 -10.55
CA ILE A 37 13.01 -6.65 -9.78
C ILE A 37 13.70 -5.32 -10.05
N VAL A 38 13.89 -4.52 -9.01
CA VAL A 38 14.53 -3.21 -9.08
C VAL A 38 15.94 -3.34 -8.51
N GLU A 39 16.96 -3.30 -9.39
CA GLU A 39 18.36 -3.31 -8.97
C GLU A 39 18.84 -1.96 -8.41
N PRO A 40 18.52 -0.79 -9.04
CA PRO A 40 18.97 0.49 -8.52
C PRO A 40 18.45 0.73 -7.11
N ALA A 41 19.35 0.68 -6.14
CA ALA A 41 18.99 0.63 -4.71
C ALA A 41 18.12 1.82 -4.29
N ARG A 42 18.47 3.03 -4.75
CA ARG A 42 17.73 4.27 -4.41
C ARG A 42 16.28 4.23 -4.91
N LEU A 43 16.06 3.86 -6.18
CA LEU A 43 14.73 3.76 -6.78
C LEU A 43 13.90 2.66 -6.11
N GLY A 44 14.54 1.51 -5.85
CA GLY A 44 13.90 0.39 -5.16
C GLY A 44 13.45 0.76 -3.75
N ASP A 45 14.32 1.41 -2.97
CA ASP A 45 14.05 1.83 -1.60
C ASP A 45 12.93 2.88 -1.53
N ASP A 46 12.95 3.87 -2.41
CA ASP A 46 11.92 4.91 -2.46
C ASP A 46 10.55 4.32 -2.84
N THR A 47 10.53 3.41 -3.81
CA THR A 47 9.32 2.66 -4.18
C THR A 47 8.81 1.78 -3.02
N ALA A 48 9.73 1.07 -2.34
CA ALA A 48 9.39 0.23 -1.20
C ALA A 48 8.81 1.05 -0.04
N ARG A 49 9.38 2.22 0.24
CA ARG A 49 8.88 3.16 1.26
C ARG A 49 7.52 3.71 0.90
N TRP A 50 7.28 4.06 -0.36
CA TRP A 50 5.99 4.53 -0.84
C TRP A 50 4.89 3.47 -0.64
N ILE A 51 5.16 2.22 -1.03
CA ILE A 51 4.27 1.08 -0.79
C ILE A 51 4.07 0.84 0.71
N ALA A 52 5.13 0.92 1.51
CA ALA A 52 5.06 0.75 2.96
C ALA A 52 4.20 1.83 3.64
N CYS A 53 4.28 3.08 3.17
CA CYS A 53 3.47 4.19 3.67
C CYS A 53 1.97 3.95 3.40
N GLY A 54 1.61 3.62 2.15
CA GLY A 54 0.24 3.24 1.80
C GLY A 54 -0.25 2.02 2.62
N ASN A 55 0.64 1.06 2.87
CA ASN A 55 0.35 -0.10 3.71
C ASN A 55 0.07 0.26 5.17
N CYS A 56 0.85 1.17 5.74
CA CYS A 56 0.66 1.69 7.08
C CYS A 56 -0.70 2.40 7.19
N LEU A 57 -0.99 3.33 6.28
CA LEU A 57 -2.25 4.08 6.27
C LEU A 57 -3.47 3.16 6.20
N HIS A 58 -3.43 2.17 5.30
CA HIS A 58 -4.50 1.19 5.19
C HIS A 58 -4.72 0.40 6.48
N LYS A 59 -3.65 -0.18 7.07
CA LYS A 59 -3.76 -0.99 8.28
C LYS A 59 -4.27 -0.15 9.45
N THR A 60 -3.77 1.08 9.58
CA THR A 60 -4.24 2.04 10.58
C THR A 60 -5.71 2.36 10.38
N ALA A 61 -6.16 2.61 9.15
CA ALA A 61 -7.56 2.87 8.84
C ALA A 61 -8.48 1.70 9.24
N VAL A 62 -8.08 0.47 8.91
CA VAL A 62 -8.82 -0.76 9.24
C VAL A 62 -8.88 -0.99 10.75
N LEU A 63 -7.74 -0.94 11.44
CA LEU A 63 -7.67 -1.20 12.89
C LEU A 63 -8.43 -0.13 13.70
N SER A 64 -8.26 1.14 13.35
CA SER A 64 -8.96 2.23 14.03
C SER A 64 -10.47 2.22 13.73
N GLY A 65 -10.88 1.92 12.50
CA GLY A 65 -12.29 1.84 12.12
C GLY A 65 -13.01 0.68 12.80
N PHE A 66 -12.38 -0.51 12.81
CA PHE A 66 -12.88 -1.65 13.55
C PHE A 66 -12.93 -1.37 15.06
N GLY A 67 -11.85 -0.80 15.61
CA GLY A 67 -11.79 -0.43 17.03
C GLY A 67 -12.84 0.61 17.42
N CYS A 68 -13.14 1.58 16.55
CA CYS A 68 -14.24 2.53 16.73
C CYS A 68 -15.60 1.83 16.86
N LEU A 69 -15.91 0.93 15.93
CA LEU A 69 -17.20 0.20 15.96
C LEU A 69 -17.32 -0.68 17.21
N VAL A 70 -16.28 -1.44 17.54
CA VAL A 70 -16.28 -2.31 18.73
C VAL A 70 -16.38 -1.49 20.02
N SER A 71 -15.53 -0.48 20.20
CA SER A 71 -15.55 0.36 21.41
C SER A 71 -16.86 1.15 21.55
N GLY A 72 -17.45 1.60 20.44
CA GLY A 72 -18.74 2.26 20.42
C GLY A 72 -19.93 1.36 20.78
N LEU A 73 -19.83 0.06 20.51
CA LEU A 73 -20.83 -0.93 20.90
C LEU A 73 -20.66 -1.37 22.37
N VAL A 74 -19.43 -1.59 22.83
CA VAL A 74 -19.14 -2.05 24.21
C VAL A 74 -19.30 -0.92 25.22
N TRP A 75 -18.82 0.29 24.91
CA TRP A 75 -18.88 1.46 25.80
C TRP A 75 -19.57 2.65 25.12
N PRO A 76 -20.89 2.59 24.89
CA PRO A 76 -21.62 3.60 24.13
C PRO A 76 -21.62 5.00 24.77
N ASN A 77 -21.34 5.10 26.07
CA ASN A 77 -21.29 6.35 26.82
C ASN A 77 -19.89 6.99 26.87
N ARG A 78 -18.87 6.37 26.27
CA ARG A 78 -17.46 6.83 26.32
C ARG A 78 -16.97 7.26 24.92
N GLY A 79 -17.60 8.27 24.31
CA GLY A 79 -17.19 8.71 22.96
C GLY A 79 -15.82 9.33 22.85
N ILE A 80 -15.20 9.72 23.96
CA ILE A 80 -13.78 10.08 23.97
C ILE A 80 -12.86 8.94 23.48
N ILE A 81 -13.34 7.69 23.52
CA ILE A 81 -12.60 6.51 23.05
C ILE A 81 -12.91 6.25 21.57
N PHE A 82 -14.18 6.10 21.19
CA PHE A 82 -14.54 5.68 19.82
C PHE A 82 -14.46 6.81 18.78
N LEU A 83 -14.74 8.07 19.14
CA LEU A 83 -14.70 9.20 18.19
C LEU A 83 -13.32 9.44 17.56
N PRO A 84 -12.21 9.54 18.32
CA PRO A 84 -10.90 9.73 17.71
C PRO A 84 -10.49 8.53 16.85
N MET A 85 -10.86 7.31 17.24
CA MET A 85 -10.61 6.11 16.42
C MET A 85 -11.36 6.17 15.10
N GLY A 86 -12.63 6.57 15.10
CA GLY A 86 -13.41 6.77 13.88
C GLY A 86 -12.84 7.88 13.00
N PHE A 87 -12.42 9.00 13.60
CA PHE A 87 -11.78 10.10 12.87
C PHE A 87 -10.48 9.67 12.19
N VAL A 88 -9.57 9.01 12.92
CA VAL A 88 -8.32 8.47 12.37
C VAL A 88 -8.61 7.51 11.22
N SER A 89 -9.62 6.64 11.37
CA SER A 89 -10.02 5.71 10.31
C SER A 89 -10.41 6.41 9.02
N VAL A 90 -11.31 7.40 9.11
CA VAL A 90 -11.80 8.17 7.97
C VAL A 90 -10.68 8.99 7.34
N VAL A 91 -9.84 9.65 8.14
CA VAL A 91 -8.71 10.45 7.63
C VAL A 91 -7.68 9.56 6.92
N CYS A 92 -7.25 8.45 7.53
CA CYS A 92 -6.32 7.53 6.90
C CYS A 92 -6.90 6.90 5.62
N ALA A 93 -8.20 6.59 5.60
CA ALA A 93 -8.88 6.12 4.39
C ALA A 93 -8.95 7.19 3.30
N GLY A 94 -9.24 8.45 3.66
CA GLY A 94 -9.25 9.58 2.73
C GLY A 94 -7.88 9.87 2.12
N VAL A 95 -6.82 9.92 2.95
CA VAL A 95 -5.44 10.10 2.46
C VAL A 95 -5.04 8.93 1.56
N TYR A 96 -5.37 7.69 1.95
CA TYR A 96 -5.12 6.53 1.09
C TYR A 96 -5.87 6.63 -0.25
N ALA A 97 -7.11 7.11 -0.23
CA ALA A 97 -7.91 7.28 -1.44
C ALA A 97 -7.30 8.32 -2.40
N VAL A 98 -6.82 9.45 -1.88
CA VAL A 98 -6.22 10.51 -2.72
C VAL A 98 -4.87 10.06 -3.29
N SER A 99 -4.02 9.42 -2.49
CA SER A 99 -2.64 9.14 -2.87
C SER A 99 -2.41 7.75 -3.48
N TRP A 100 -3.16 6.72 -3.06
CA TRP A 100 -2.91 5.31 -3.45
C TRP A 100 -4.08 4.63 -4.17
N GLN A 101 -5.23 5.28 -4.37
CA GLN A 101 -6.37 4.61 -5.01
C GLN A 101 -6.10 4.25 -6.47
N PHE A 102 -5.50 5.19 -7.20
CA PHE A 102 -5.22 5.10 -8.64
C PHE A 102 -3.75 4.84 -8.96
N ASP A 103 -2.88 4.91 -7.96
CA ASP A 103 -1.46 4.64 -8.10
C ASP A 103 -1.22 3.14 -8.43
N PRO A 104 -0.52 2.81 -9.53
CA PRO A 104 -0.16 1.43 -9.86
C PRO A 104 0.62 0.71 -8.75
N CYS A 105 1.43 1.42 -7.97
CA CYS A 105 2.27 0.84 -6.92
C CYS A 105 1.46 0.13 -5.84
N CYS A 106 0.22 0.55 -5.57
CA CYS A 106 -0.62 -0.08 -4.54
C CYS A 106 -0.99 -1.54 -4.86
N LYS A 107 -0.85 -1.97 -6.12
CA LYS A 107 -1.06 -3.34 -6.60
C LYS A 107 0.14 -4.24 -6.34
N TYR A 108 1.25 -3.69 -5.89
CA TYR A 108 2.48 -4.43 -5.63
C TYR A 108 2.77 -4.50 -4.14
N GLN A 109 3.46 -5.55 -3.72
CA GLN A 109 3.99 -5.70 -2.38
C GLN A 109 5.48 -6.00 -2.47
N VAL A 110 6.23 -5.43 -1.54
CA VAL A 110 7.66 -5.69 -1.43
C VAL A 110 7.86 -7.08 -0.84
N GLU A 111 8.54 -7.94 -1.58
CA GLU A 111 8.96 -9.26 -1.13
C GLU A 111 10.44 -9.21 -0.75
N TYR A 112 10.72 -9.41 0.54
CA TYR A 112 12.09 -9.47 1.07
C TYR A 112 12.69 -10.88 0.97
N ASP A 113 11.83 -11.90 0.80
CA ASP A 113 12.25 -13.30 0.76
C ASP A 113 12.38 -13.77 -0.70
N LEU A 114 13.59 -13.65 -1.24
CA LEU A 114 13.91 -14.05 -2.60
C LEU A 114 13.71 -15.56 -2.85
N MET A 115 13.70 -16.38 -1.79
CA MET A 115 13.49 -17.82 -1.90
C MET A 115 12.02 -18.19 -2.13
N LYS A 116 11.09 -17.30 -1.78
CA LYS A 116 9.65 -17.51 -1.99
C LYS A 116 9.20 -17.13 -3.39
N VAL A 117 10.00 -16.37 -4.14
CA VAL A 117 9.66 -15.93 -5.48
C VAL A 117 10.16 -16.99 -6.48
N PRO A 118 9.27 -17.73 -7.16
CA PRO A 118 9.69 -18.82 -8.03
C PRO A 118 10.52 -18.30 -9.20
N LYS A 119 11.66 -18.95 -9.48
CA LYS A 119 12.48 -18.74 -10.69
C LYS A 119 13.03 -17.31 -10.89
N LEU A 120 13.58 -16.68 -9.85
CA LEU A 120 14.46 -15.54 -10.10
C LEU A 120 15.70 -16.01 -10.88
N PRO A 121 16.11 -15.30 -11.95
CA PRO A 121 17.41 -15.50 -12.56
C PRO A 121 18.48 -14.86 -11.67
N VAL A 122 18.69 -15.44 -10.48
CA VAL A 122 19.58 -14.90 -9.43
C VAL A 122 21.01 -14.71 -9.95
N HIS A 123 21.44 -15.54 -10.90
CA HIS A 123 22.75 -15.46 -11.57
C HIS A 123 22.91 -14.27 -12.52
N THR A 124 21.85 -13.55 -12.84
CA THR A 124 21.90 -12.36 -13.72
C THR A 124 21.80 -11.05 -12.97
N LEU A 125 21.66 -11.09 -11.64
CA LEU A 125 21.55 -9.90 -10.81
C LEU A 125 22.94 -9.32 -10.56
N THR A 126 23.09 -8.02 -10.80
CA THR A 126 24.35 -7.29 -10.60
C THR A 126 24.50 -6.79 -9.17
N THR A 127 23.39 -6.55 -8.49
CA THR A 127 23.32 -5.96 -7.14
C THR A 127 23.02 -7.02 -6.08
N THR A 128 23.63 -6.89 -4.91
CA THR A 128 23.55 -7.87 -3.81
C THR A 128 22.22 -7.84 -3.04
N THR A 129 21.42 -6.76 -3.14
CA THR A 129 20.14 -6.60 -2.45
C THR A 129 19.09 -5.87 -3.31
N PRO A 130 18.58 -6.48 -4.38
CA PRO A 130 17.53 -5.86 -5.20
C PRO A 130 16.19 -5.86 -4.46
N VAL A 131 15.36 -4.84 -4.75
CA VAL A 131 13.99 -4.78 -4.24
C VAL A 131 13.08 -5.53 -5.20
N VAL A 132 12.35 -6.53 -4.68
CA VAL A 132 11.42 -7.34 -5.48
C VAL A 132 10.00 -6.91 -5.19
N LEU A 133 9.29 -6.49 -6.23
CA LEU A 133 7.89 -6.10 -6.19
C LEU A 133 7.05 -7.22 -6.81
N VAL A 134 6.14 -7.79 -6.03
CA VAL A 134 5.22 -8.83 -6.52
C VAL A 134 3.81 -8.29 -6.58
N ARG A 135 3.17 -8.46 -7.74
CA ARG A 135 1.80 -8.04 -7.97
C ARG A 135 0.84 -8.88 -7.15
N LYS A 136 -0.05 -8.22 -6.42
CA LYS A 136 -1.08 -8.84 -5.58
C LYS A 136 -2.42 -8.14 -5.78
N ASP A 137 -3.49 -8.92 -5.77
CA ASP A 137 -4.84 -8.34 -5.80
C ASP A 137 -5.14 -7.62 -4.48
N ASP A 138 -5.43 -6.32 -4.59
CA ASP A 138 -5.74 -5.41 -3.48
C ASP A 138 -7.25 -5.12 -3.38
N SER A 139 -8.09 -5.70 -4.24
CA SER A 139 -9.50 -5.34 -4.36
C SER A 139 -10.26 -5.58 -3.06
N ARG A 140 -10.11 -6.77 -2.47
CA ARG A 140 -10.73 -7.13 -1.19
C ARG A 140 -10.27 -6.22 -0.05
N ARG A 141 -9.00 -5.84 -0.10
CA ARG A 141 -8.37 -4.99 0.91
C ARG A 141 -8.93 -3.57 0.86
N LYS A 142 -9.03 -2.98 -0.33
CA LYS A 142 -9.66 -1.65 -0.54
C LYS A 142 -11.12 -1.64 -0.11
N VAL A 143 -11.88 -2.67 -0.49
CA VAL A 143 -13.29 -2.81 -0.09
C VAL A 143 -13.43 -2.86 1.44
N LEU A 144 -12.60 -3.66 2.13
CA LEU A 144 -12.64 -3.75 3.59
C LEU A 144 -12.38 -2.40 4.27
N GLN A 145 -11.35 -1.66 3.85
CA GLN A 145 -11.03 -0.35 4.41
C GLN A 145 -12.18 0.64 4.21
N ASN A 146 -12.76 0.69 3.01
CA ASN A 146 -13.85 1.61 2.71
C ASN A 146 -15.11 1.28 3.52
N ILE A 147 -15.47 0.01 3.65
CA ILE A 147 -16.61 -0.42 4.46
C ILE A 147 -16.40 -0.02 5.93
N LEU A 148 -15.20 -0.27 6.48
CA LEU A 148 -14.90 0.09 7.87
C LEU A 148 -14.87 1.60 8.10
N ALA A 149 -14.28 2.37 7.19
CA ALA A 149 -14.21 3.82 7.30
C ALA A 149 -15.61 4.46 7.19
N ILE A 150 -16.42 4.02 6.23
CA ILE A 150 -17.82 4.50 6.08
C ILE A 150 -18.63 4.09 7.31
N GLY A 151 -18.54 2.83 7.74
CA GLY A 151 -19.26 2.34 8.91
C GLY A 151 -18.91 3.11 10.18
N ALA A 152 -17.61 3.32 10.45
CA ALA A 152 -17.15 4.10 11.59
C ALA A 152 -17.57 5.56 11.49
N GLY A 153 -17.46 6.19 10.31
CA GLY A 153 -17.89 7.56 10.06
C GLY A 153 -19.39 7.75 10.30
N SER A 154 -20.24 6.91 9.72
CA SER A 154 -21.68 6.94 9.91
C SER A 154 -22.08 6.69 11.37
N PHE A 155 -21.42 5.75 12.05
CA PHE A 155 -21.66 5.47 13.46
C PHE A 155 -21.32 6.68 14.34
N CYS A 156 -20.14 7.27 14.16
CA CYS A 156 -19.72 8.46 14.89
C CYS A 156 -20.67 9.64 14.64
N PHE A 157 -21.04 9.88 13.37
CA PHE A 157 -21.97 10.94 13.00
C PHE A 157 -23.33 10.75 13.67
N TYR A 158 -23.89 9.54 13.64
CA TYR A 158 -25.15 9.23 14.30
C TYR A 158 -25.10 9.47 15.82
N LYS A 159 -24.00 9.05 16.47
CA LYS A 159 -23.81 9.27 17.92
C LYS A 159 -23.71 10.74 18.28
N ILE A 160 -22.95 11.53 17.52
CA ILE A 160 -22.85 12.98 17.72
C ILE A 160 -24.20 13.65 17.51
N TYR A 161 -24.92 13.29 16.45
CA TYR A 161 -26.25 13.83 16.16
C TYR A 161 -27.22 13.57 17.32
N LYS A 162 -27.24 12.33 17.85
CA LYS A 162 -28.06 11.96 19.00
C LYS A 162 -27.64 12.64 20.32
N TRP A 163 -26.39 13.08 20.45
CA TRP A 163 -25.95 13.81 21.65
C TRP A 163 -26.29 15.30 21.61
N TYR A 164 -26.40 15.86 20.42
CA TYR A 164 -26.72 17.28 20.24
C TYR A 164 -28.23 17.55 20.25
N LEU A 165 -29.05 16.56 19.89
CA LEU A 165 -30.51 16.63 19.81
C LEU A 165 -31.18 15.97 21.02
#